data_AF-A0A935S1L4-F1
#
_entry.id   AF-A0A935S1L4-F1
#
_cell.length_a   1.000
_cell.length_b   1.000
_cell.length_c   1.000
_cell.angle_alpha   90.00
_cell.angle_beta   90.00
_cell.angle_gamma   90.00
#
_symmetry.space_group_name_H-M   'P 1'
#
loop_
_entity.id
_entity.type
_entity.pdbx_description
1 polymer ?
#
loop_
_entity_poly.entity_id
_entity_poly.type
_entity_poly.pdbx_seq_one_letter_code
_entity_poly.pdbx_strand_id
1 'polypeptide(L)'
;MLKKFRYFLVVFAFLIFAESHATHIVGGELYYDFLGANKYRITLKLYRDCLNGQPNFGGLGEGDAILNVTNYNKDVIFQFILGVPIVSKVPASTNNPCMQSPNGVCVEEGVYTKTITLPPLTGGYFFSVRNMLS
;
A
#
# COMPACT_ATOMS: atom_id res chain seq x y z
N MET A 1 -38.65 5.59 32.97
CA MET A 1 -37.70 6.01 31.91
C MET A 1 -36.24 6.01 32.36
N LEU A 2 -35.93 6.38 33.61
CA LEU A 2 -34.56 6.45 34.16
C LEU A 2 -33.75 5.13 34.14
N LYS A 3 -34.40 3.96 34.35
CA LYS A 3 -33.71 2.65 34.36
C LYS A 3 -33.16 2.26 32.97
N LYS A 4 -33.89 2.56 31.90
CA LYS A 4 -33.44 2.29 30.51
C LYS A 4 -32.25 3.18 30.12
N PHE A 5 -32.25 4.43 30.59
CA PHE A 5 -31.13 5.36 30.42
C PHE A 5 -29.87 4.89 31.15
N ARG A 6 -30.01 4.30 32.34
CA ARG A 6 -28.88 3.71 33.07
C ARG A 6 -28.24 2.55 32.32
N TYR A 7 -29.02 1.65 31.72
CA TYR A 7 -28.47 0.55 30.91
C TYR A 7 -27.75 1.07 29.66
N PHE A 8 -28.31 2.11 29.01
CA PHE A 8 -27.66 2.75 27.87
C PHE A 8 -26.29 3.34 28.23
N LEU A 9 -26.17 4.03 29.36
CA LEU A 9 -24.89 4.58 29.83
C LEU A 9 -23.87 3.50 30.16
N VAL A 10 -24.28 2.35 30.70
CA VAL A 10 -23.38 1.22 30.97
C VAL A 10 -22.85 0.61 29.68
N VAL A 11 -23.71 0.44 28.66
CA VAL A 11 -23.28 -0.07 27.34
C VAL A 11 -22.35 0.93 26.65
N PHE A 12 -22.68 2.22 26.67
CA PHE A 12 -21.84 3.26 26.09
C PHE A 12 -20.47 3.33 26.77
N ALA A 13 -20.42 3.24 28.11
CA ALA A 13 -19.18 3.19 28.87
C ALA A 13 -18.30 2.00 28.47
N PHE A 14 -18.89 0.85 28.14
CA PHE A 14 -18.15 -0.33 27.70
C PHE A 14 -17.54 -0.17 26.29
N LEU A 15 -18.17 0.60 25.41
CA LEU A 15 -17.69 0.83 24.04
C LEU A 15 -16.47 1.77 23.98
N ILE A 16 -16.23 2.59 25.01
CA ILE A 16 -15.12 3.55 25.06
C ILE A 16 -13.77 2.87 25.36
N PHE A 17 -13.78 1.62 25.83
CA PHE A 17 -12.57 0.85 26.12
C PHE A 17 -12.09 -0.01 24.95
N ALA A 18 -12.69 0.12 23.77
CA ALA A 18 -12.22 -0.59 22.59
C ALA A 18 -10.91 0.05 22.09
N GLU A 19 -9.81 -0.72 22.12
CA GLU A 19 -8.56 -0.31 21.48
C GLU A 19 -8.67 -0.48 19.95
N SER A 20 -8.30 0.58 19.21
CA SER A 20 -8.16 0.54 17.76
C SER A 20 -6.69 0.54 17.39
N HIS A 21 -6.24 -0.46 16.65
CA HIS A 21 -4.91 -0.47 16.06
C HIS A 21 -5.00 0.05 14.62
N ALA A 22 -4.10 0.95 14.26
CA ALA A 22 -3.91 1.42 12.90
C ALA A 22 -2.42 1.42 12.60
N THR A 23 -2.07 0.90 11.44
CA THR A 23 -0.71 0.84 10.93
C THR A 23 -0.67 1.55 9.58
N HIS A 24 0.50 2.08 9.22
CA HIS A 24 0.60 2.99 8.09
C HIS A 24 1.79 2.67 7.20
N ILE A 25 1.55 2.72 5.88
CA ILE A 25 2.61 2.73 4.87
C ILE A 25 3.28 4.10 4.90
N VAL A 26 4.58 4.11 5.14
CA VAL A 26 5.40 5.33 5.24
C VAL A 26 5.41 6.09 3.91
N GLY A 27 5.36 5.36 2.79
CA GLY A 27 5.25 5.94 1.46
C GLY A 27 5.29 4.88 0.37
N GLY A 28 5.28 5.32 -0.89
CA GLY A 28 5.41 4.42 -2.02
C GLY A 28 5.68 5.13 -3.33
N GLU A 29 6.18 4.38 -4.30
CA GLU A 29 6.52 4.86 -5.64
C GLU A 29 5.91 3.90 -6.66
N LEU A 30 5.24 4.45 -7.66
CA LEU A 30 4.70 3.69 -8.79
C LEU A 30 5.28 4.26 -10.07
N TYR A 31 6.01 3.43 -10.81
CA TYR A 31 6.59 3.80 -12.10
C TYR A 31 6.56 2.65 -13.08
N TYR A 32 6.88 2.94 -14.33
CA TYR A 32 6.93 1.94 -15.39
C TYR A 32 8.11 2.14 -16.33
N ASP A 33 8.62 1.03 -16.83
CA ASP A 33 9.56 0.98 -17.94
C ASP A 33 8.86 0.47 -19.20
N PHE A 34 9.03 1.17 -20.33
CA PHE A 34 8.58 0.67 -21.63
C PHE A 34 9.64 -0.27 -22.20
N LEU A 35 9.27 -1.54 -22.38
CA LEU A 35 10.19 -2.59 -22.86
C LEU A 35 10.14 -2.77 -24.38
N GLY A 36 9.32 -1.99 -25.09
CA GLY A 36 9.05 -2.18 -26.52
C GLY A 36 7.88 -3.14 -26.78
N ALA A 37 7.40 -3.16 -28.04
CA ALA A 37 6.31 -4.03 -28.50
C ALA A 37 5.07 -4.02 -27.57
N ASN A 38 4.66 -2.82 -27.13
CA ASN A 38 3.53 -2.61 -26.23
C ASN A 38 3.67 -3.28 -24.85
N LYS A 39 4.88 -3.70 -24.45
CA LYS A 39 5.16 -4.28 -23.13
C LYS A 39 5.66 -3.23 -22.16
N TYR A 40 5.11 -3.28 -20.95
CA TYR A 40 5.43 -2.36 -19.87
C TYR A 40 5.79 -3.17 -18.63
N ARG A 41 6.93 -2.87 -18.01
CA ARG A 41 7.27 -3.35 -16.67
C ARG A 41 6.79 -2.32 -15.67
N ILE A 42 5.79 -2.67 -14.90
CA ILE A 42 5.27 -1.83 -13.82
C ILE A 42 6.00 -2.22 -12.54
N THR A 43 6.51 -1.23 -11.82
CA THR A 43 7.15 -1.41 -10.52
C THR A 43 6.44 -0.55 -9.49
N LEU A 44 5.99 -1.20 -8.42
CA LEU A 44 5.47 -0.56 -7.22
C LEU A 44 6.45 -0.83 -6.09
N LYS A 45 6.94 0.24 -5.46
CA LYS A 45 7.69 0.19 -4.22
C LYS A 45 6.81 0.71 -3.10
N LEU A 46 6.73 -0.03 -2.00
CA LEU A 46 6.06 0.41 -0.78
C LEU A 46 7.05 0.42 0.37
N TYR A 47 7.01 1.45 1.19
CA TYR A 47 7.89 1.62 2.34
C TYR A 47 7.06 1.55 3.63
N ARG A 48 7.50 0.78 4.61
CA ARG A 48 6.79 0.64 5.91
C ARG A 48 7.75 0.73 7.09
N ASP A 49 7.23 1.12 8.25
CA ASP A 49 7.95 1.01 9.53
C ASP A 49 8.13 -0.48 9.88
N CYS A 50 9.36 -0.91 10.12
CA CYS A 50 9.63 -2.31 10.46
C CYS A 50 9.27 -2.67 11.92
N LEU A 51 9.14 -1.67 12.80
CA LEU A 51 8.87 -1.86 14.23
C LEU A 51 7.37 -1.97 14.50
N ASN A 52 6.58 -1.08 13.90
CA ASN A 52 5.13 -0.99 14.15
C ASN A 52 4.27 -1.30 12.91
N GLY A 53 4.88 -1.45 11.72
CA GLY A 53 4.15 -1.66 10.48
C GLY A 53 3.64 -3.09 10.35
N GLN A 54 2.35 -3.27 10.62
CA GLN A 54 1.57 -4.47 10.29
C GLN A 54 0.50 -4.12 9.24
N PRO A 55 -0.15 -5.10 8.59
CA PRO A 55 0.36 -6.46 8.39
C PRO A 55 1.64 -6.44 7.54
N ASN A 56 2.27 -7.61 7.38
CA ASN A 56 3.40 -7.76 6.47
C ASN A 56 3.05 -7.35 5.04
N PHE A 57 4.06 -6.94 4.27
CA PHE A 57 3.89 -6.79 2.83
C PHE A 57 3.25 -8.07 2.29
N GLY A 58 2.02 -7.95 1.78
CA GLY A 58 1.12 -9.10 1.60
C GLY A 58 1.70 -10.22 0.74
N GLY A 59 1.21 -11.43 1.02
CA GLY A 59 1.46 -12.64 0.25
C GLY A 59 0.62 -13.78 0.79
N LEU A 60 -0.07 -14.51 -0.11
CA LEU A 60 -1.06 -15.56 0.16
C LEU A 60 -2.50 -15.08 0.43
N GLY A 61 -2.98 -14.08 -0.32
CA GLY A 61 -4.42 -13.78 -0.43
C GLY A 61 -4.98 -12.76 0.56
N GLU A 62 -4.18 -12.30 1.52
CA GLU A 62 -4.49 -11.12 2.34
C GLU A 62 -3.43 -10.04 2.07
N GLY A 63 -3.85 -8.83 1.69
CA GLY A 63 -2.93 -7.70 1.49
C GLY A 63 -2.20 -7.62 0.15
N ASP A 64 -2.62 -8.34 -0.89
CA ASP A 64 -1.99 -8.21 -2.21
C ASP A 64 -2.29 -6.83 -2.84
N ALA A 65 -1.26 -6.16 -3.34
CA ALA A 65 -1.41 -4.93 -4.08
C ALA A 65 -2.09 -5.19 -5.43
N ILE A 66 -3.17 -4.45 -5.71
CA ILE A 66 -3.93 -4.54 -6.95
C ILE A 66 -3.58 -3.35 -7.83
N LEU A 67 -3.03 -3.63 -9.01
CA LEU A 67 -2.84 -2.66 -10.08
C LEU A 67 -4.11 -2.59 -10.93
N ASN A 68 -4.74 -1.43 -10.95
CA ASN A 68 -5.82 -1.09 -11.88
C ASN A 68 -5.25 -0.29 -13.05
N VAL A 69 -5.69 -0.66 -14.26
CA VAL A 69 -5.39 0.06 -15.50
C VAL A 69 -6.69 0.63 -16.04
N THR A 70 -6.80 1.96 -16.09
CA THR A 70 -8.00 2.65 -16.55
C THR A 70 -7.78 3.37 -17.87
N ASN A 71 -8.86 3.58 -18.64
CA ASN A 71 -8.84 4.48 -19.80
C ASN A 71 -8.99 5.95 -19.39
N TYR A 72 -9.00 6.83 -20.39
CA TYR A 72 -9.31 8.26 -20.24
C TYR A 72 -10.67 8.56 -19.60
N ASN A 73 -11.67 7.69 -19.80
CA ASN A 73 -13.00 7.81 -19.20
C ASN A 73 -13.07 7.31 -17.75
N LYS A 74 -11.94 6.85 -17.18
CA LYS A 74 -11.80 6.26 -15.83
C LYS A 74 -12.46 4.89 -15.67
N ASP A 75 -12.79 4.21 -16.77
CA ASP A 75 -13.24 2.81 -16.73
C ASP A 75 -12.04 1.91 -16.45
N VAL A 76 -12.18 0.96 -15.54
CA VAL A 76 -11.17 -0.08 -15.29
C VAL A 76 -11.22 -1.09 -16.45
N ILE A 77 -10.17 -1.12 -17.27
CA ILE A 77 -10.07 -2.06 -18.40
C ILE A 77 -9.38 -3.35 -17.95
N PHE A 78 -8.33 -3.23 -17.14
CA PHE A 78 -7.59 -4.37 -16.62
C PHE A 78 -7.34 -4.22 -15.12
N GLN A 79 -7.33 -5.36 -14.45
CA GLN A 79 -7.00 -5.46 -13.04
C GLN A 79 -6.00 -6.61 -12.84
N PHE A 80 -4.95 -6.33 -12.09
CA PHE A 80 -3.82 -7.23 -11.93
C PHE A 80 -3.44 -7.31 -10.45
N ILE A 81 -3.45 -8.53 -9.91
CA ILE A 81 -2.81 -8.80 -8.62
C ILE A 81 -1.29 -8.81 -8.84
N LEU A 82 -0.55 -8.02 -8.06
CA LEU A 82 0.91 -7.88 -8.18
C LEU A 82 1.69 -9.02 -7.50
N GLY A 83 1.03 -9.81 -6.66
CA GLY A 83 1.61 -10.97 -5.99
C GLY A 83 2.55 -10.59 -4.84
N VAL A 84 3.49 -11.48 -4.51
CA VAL A 84 4.42 -11.31 -3.39
C VAL A 84 5.57 -10.37 -3.76
N PRO A 85 5.88 -9.36 -2.94
CA PRO A 85 7.00 -8.46 -3.19
C PRO A 85 8.33 -9.06 -2.73
N ILE A 86 9.41 -8.50 -3.27
CA ILE A 86 10.74 -8.67 -2.68
C ILE A 86 10.87 -7.65 -1.55
N VAL A 87 11.12 -8.13 -0.33
CA VAL A 87 11.23 -7.28 0.86
C VAL A 87 12.69 -7.11 1.27
N SER A 88 13.11 -5.88 1.54
CA SER A 88 14.46 -5.57 2.05
C SER A 88 14.44 -4.39 3.02
N LYS A 89 15.46 -4.27 3.88
CA LYS A 89 15.59 -3.13 4.78
C LYS A 89 16.21 -1.95 4.04
N VAL A 90 15.61 -0.77 4.21
CA VAL A 90 16.18 0.47 3.70
C VAL A 90 17.32 0.89 4.64
N PRO A 91 18.54 1.11 4.14
CA PRO A 91 19.66 1.51 4.97
C PRO A 91 19.42 2.90 5.57
N ALA A 92 19.62 3.03 6.89
CA ALA A 92 19.39 4.28 7.63
C ALA A 92 20.41 5.39 7.30
N SER A 93 21.55 5.04 6.72
CA SER A 93 22.60 6.00 6.38
C SER A 93 22.34 6.62 5.01
N THR A 94 21.76 7.81 5.00
CA THR A 94 22.10 8.75 3.93
C THR A 94 23.41 9.41 4.36
N ASN A 95 24.47 9.34 3.56
CA ASN A 95 25.71 10.11 3.78
C ASN A 95 25.48 11.64 3.61
N ASN A 96 24.24 12.10 3.83
CA ASN A 96 23.82 13.46 3.66
C ASN A 96 23.77 14.13 5.03
N PRO A 97 24.67 15.09 5.32
CA PRO A 97 24.67 15.83 6.58
C PRO A 97 23.36 16.62 6.84
N CYS A 98 22.54 16.82 5.81
CA CYS A 98 21.23 17.48 5.93
C CYS A 98 20.08 16.52 6.28
N MET A 99 20.28 15.21 6.17
CA MET A 99 19.26 14.19 6.46
C MET A 99 19.83 13.12 7.40
N GLN A 100 20.16 13.55 8.62
CA GLN A 100 20.47 12.62 9.69
C GLN A 100 19.18 11.92 10.12
N SER A 101 19.10 10.62 9.88
CA SER A 101 17.96 9.82 10.34
C SER A 101 18.00 9.73 11.87
N PRO A 102 16.90 10.02 12.58
CA PRO A 102 16.83 9.84 14.02
C PRO A 102 17.16 8.41 14.45
N ASN A 103 17.74 8.26 15.64
CA ASN A 103 17.99 6.93 16.22
C ASN A 103 16.67 6.17 16.39
N GLY A 104 16.68 4.89 15.99
CA GLY A 104 15.52 4.01 16.11
C GLY A 104 14.56 4.00 14.92
N VAL A 105 14.85 4.73 13.83
CA VAL A 105 14.09 4.60 12.58
C VAL A 105 14.45 3.29 11.88
N CYS A 106 13.42 2.50 11.54
CA CYS A 106 13.58 1.29 10.75
C CYS A 106 12.52 1.26 9.65
N VAL A 107 12.97 1.16 8.39
CA VAL A 107 12.08 1.11 7.23
C VAL A 107 12.39 -0.12 6.40
N GLU A 108 11.34 -0.82 5.96
CA GLU A 108 11.42 -1.88 4.96
C GLU A 108 10.80 -1.40 3.64
N GLU A 109 11.40 -1.83 2.54
CA GLU A 109 10.90 -1.65 1.17
C GLU A 109 10.36 -2.99 0.66
N GLY A 110 9.12 -2.99 0.17
CA GLY A 110 8.50 -4.08 -0.59
C GLY A 110 8.40 -3.70 -2.06
N VAL A 111 9.09 -4.43 -2.93
CA VAL A 111 9.14 -4.18 -4.37
C VAL A 111 8.29 -5.21 -5.11
N TYR A 112 7.21 -4.75 -5.74
CA TYR A 112 6.35 -5.53 -6.63
C TYR A 112 6.70 -5.21 -8.08
N THR A 113 6.80 -6.25 -8.92
CA THR A 113 7.08 -6.07 -10.36
C THR A 113 6.12 -6.91 -11.19
N LYS A 114 5.49 -6.29 -12.19
CA LYS A 114 4.64 -7.01 -13.15
C LYS A 114 4.87 -6.51 -14.56
N THR A 115 5.06 -7.44 -15.49
CA THR A 115 5.13 -7.10 -16.92
C THR A 115 3.77 -7.35 -17.56
N ILE A 116 3.21 -6.32 -18.20
CA ILE A 116 1.91 -6.36 -18.88
C ILE A 116 2.06 -5.91 -20.33
N THR A 117 1.13 -6.34 -21.18
CA THR A 117 1.05 -5.89 -22.58
C THR A 117 -0.19 -5.02 -22.73
N LEU A 118 -0.01 -3.78 -23.21
CA LEU A 118 -1.06 -2.79 -23.37
C LEU A 118 -1.06 -2.25 -24.80
N PRO A 119 -2.02 -2.67 -25.65
CA PRO A 119 -2.09 -2.16 -27.02
C PRO A 119 -2.34 -0.64 -27.03
N PRO A 120 -1.95 0.11 -28.08
CA PRO A 120 -2.20 1.54 -28.14
C PRO A 120 -3.69 1.87 -27.98
N LEU A 121 -4.00 2.81 -27.09
CA LEU A 121 -5.35 3.28 -26.82
C LEU A 121 -5.37 4.81 -26.91
N THR A 122 -6.34 5.37 -27.62
CA THR A 122 -6.55 6.83 -27.68
C THR A 122 -6.80 7.39 -26.27
N GLY A 123 -6.04 8.42 -25.89
CA GLY A 123 -6.07 8.99 -24.53
C GLY A 123 -5.20 8.25 -23.51
N GLY A 124 -4.58 7.13 -23.90
CA GLY A 124 -3.63 6.39 -23.07
C GLY A 124 -4.26 5.60 -21.93
N TYR A 125 -3.39 5.10 -21.05
CA TYR A 125 -3.75 4.37 -19.84
C TYR A 125 -3.31 5.11 -18.59
N PHE A 126 -4.08 4.95 -17.52
CA PHE A 126 -3.72 5.45 -16.20
C PHE A 126 -3.56 4.27 -15.24
N PHE A 127 -2.47 4.29 -14.48
CA PHE A 127 -2.18 3.28 -13.47
C PHE A 127 -2.58 3.79 -12.09
N SER A 128 -3.31 2.97 -11.34
CA SER A 128 -3.56 3.22 -9.92
C SER A 128 -3.38 1.92 -9.14
N VAL A 129 -2.90 2.05 -7.91
CA VAL A 129 -2.76 0.92 -7.01
C VAL A 129 -3.78 1.05 -5.90
N ARG A 130 -4.49 -0.04 -5.67
CA ARG A 130 -5.26 -0.24 -4.44
C ARG A 130 -4.49 -1.25 -3.61
N ASN A 131 -4.07 -0.83 -2.43
CA ASN A 131 -3.48 -1.75 -1.46
C ASN A 131 -4.56 -2.16 -0.45
N MET A 132 -4.59 -3.44 -0.08
CA MET A 132 -5.56 -4.00 0.87
C MET A 132 -4.86 -4.29 2.20
N LEU A 133 -4.14 -3.32 2.77
CA LEU A 133 -3.61 -3.47 4.12
C LEU A 133 -4.76 -3.17 5.09
N SER A 134 -5.32 -4.22 5.67
CA SER A 134 -6.28 -4.17 6.77
C SER A 134 -5.59 -4.14 8.11
#